data_AF-A0A8J4WP88-F1
#
_entry.id   AF-A0A8J4WP88-F1
#
_cell.length_a   1.000
_cell.length_b   1.000
_cell.length_c   1.000
_cell.angle_alpha   90.00
_cell.angle_beta   90.00
_cell.angle_gamma   90.00
#
_symmetry.space_group_name_H-M   'P 1'
#
loop_
_entity.id
_entity.type
_entity.pdbx_description
1 polymer ?
#
loop_
_entity_poly.entity_id
_entity_poly.type
_entity_poly.pdbx_seq_one_letter_code
_entity_poly.pdbx_strand_id
1 'polypeptide(L)'
;MRVHRSINSSAWNAFTYLHPDRSRVELGFGGRMRQLQIQLFGRSWVTEDTLTVGHWHSVCFTWSCVTGQLMLVIDSRASELRKDSGQQVQDSGACGLAGGGSLTLGAAHYYLGDKLEVESGTNLQGHLTMFRVWSRARSVHEIATNTCTDGDIIKWHGRVWLMGSSHCTPVVDHTD
;
A
#
# COMPACT_ATOMS: atom_id res chain seq x y z
N MET A 1 4.16 -6.46 1.83
CA MET A 1 2.93 -7.23 1.50
C MET A 1 3.21 -8.14 0.31
N ARG A 2 2.33 -9.10 0.01
CA ARG A 2 2.32 -9.82 -1.27
C ARG A 2 1.04 -9.49 -2.03
N VAL A 3 1.17 -9.29 -3.34
CA VAL A 3 0.07 -8.92 -4.25
C VAL A 3 0.04 -9.90 -5.41
N HIS A 4 -1.14 -10.43 -5.72
CA HIS A 4 -1.43 -11.17 -6.94
C HIS A 4 -2.53 -10.45 -7.70
N ARG A 5 -2.28 -10.14 -8.96
CA ARG A 5 -3.28 -9.55 -9.86
C ARG A 5 -3.82 -10.65 -10.76
N SER A 6 -5.14 -10.81 -10.85
CA SER A 6 -5.77 -11.82 -11.71
C SER A 6 -6.14 -11.31 -13.09
N ILE A 7 -6.27 -9.98 -13.27
CA ILE A 7 -6.59 -9.37 -14.57
C ILE A 7 -5.66 -8.19 -14.88
N ASN A 8 -5.54 -7.88 -16.18
CA ASN A 8 -4.78 -6.73 -16.66
C ASN A 8 -5.65 -5.47 -16.73
N SER A 9 -6.12 -4.99 -15.57
CA SER A 9 -6.81 -3.70 -15.50
C SER A 9 -5.83 -2.53 -15.68
N SER A 10 -6.28 -1.46 -16.32
CA SER A 10 -5.49 -0.23 -16.49
C SER A 10 -5.36 0.59 -15.20
N ALA A 11 -6.22 0.34 -14.21
CA ALA A 11 -6.18 0.93 -12.88
C ALA A 11 -6.54 -0.11 -11.80
N TRP A 12 -5.88 -0.05 -10.64
CA TRP A 12 -6.17 -0.90 -9.48
C TRP A 12 -5.53 -0.34 -8.20
N ASN A 13 -6.12 -0.63 -7.03
CA ASN A 13 -5.63 -0.24 -5.70
C ASN A 13 -5.40 -1.48 -4.84
N ALA A 14 -4.17 -1.68 -4.34
CA ALA A 14 -3.90 -2.70 -3.32
C ALA A 14 -4.32 -2.24 -1.94
N PHE A 15 -4.12 -0.96 -1.59
CA PHE A 15 -4.58 -0.42 -0.33
C PHE A 15 -4.62 1.11 -0.35
N THR A 16 -5.40 1.67 0.56
CA THR A 16 -5.58 3.12 0.71
C THR A 16 -5.77 3.47 2.18
N TYR A 17 -4.96 4.40 2.68
CA TYR A 17 -5.08 5.03 3.99
C TYR A 17 -5.47 6.50 3.82
N LEU A 18 -6.65 6.86 4.29
CA LEU A 18 -7.12 8.24 4.34
C LEU A 18 -6.68 8.92 5.64
N HIS A 19 -6.27 10.19 5.52
CA HIS A 19 -5.97 11.04 6.67
C HIS A 19 -7.20 11.17 7.60
N PRO A 20 -7.04 11.37 8.93
CA PRO A 20 -8.14 11.43 9.89
C PRO A 20 -9.24 12.46 9.57
N ASP A 21 -8.86 13.60 9.00
CA ASP A 21 -9.81 14.65 8.55
C ASP A 21 -10.49 14.33 7.21
N ARG A 22 -10.21 13.17 6.62
CA ARG A 22 -10.76 12.67 5.34
C ARG A 22 -10.41 13.55 4.12
N SER A 23 -9.43 14.46 4.24
CA SER A 23 -9.08 15.42 3.17
C SER A 23 -8.24 14.86 2.04
N ARG A 24 -7.47 13.79 2.30
CA ARG A 24 -6.50 13.24 1.34
C ARG A 24 -6.15 11.80 1.64
N VAL A 25 -5.74 11.07 0.59
CA VAL A 25 -5.01 9.81 0.73
C VAL A 25 -3.61 10.11 1.21
N GLU A 26 -3.27 9.59 2.38
CA GLU A 26 -2.00 9.85 3.04
C GLU A 26 -0.98 8.73 2.80
N LEU A 27 -1.44 7.48 2.68
CA LEU A 27 -0.62 6.35 2.25
C LEU A 27 -1.43 5.46 1.31
N GLY A 28 -0.85 4.99 0.22
CA GLY A 28 -1.54 4.08 -0.69
C GLY A 28 -0.64 3.44 -1.71
N PHE A 29 -1.10 2.35 -2.31
CA PHE A 29 -0.42 1.70 -3.42
C PHE A 29 -1.41 1.15 -4.43
N GLY A 30 -1.09 1.33 -5.70
CA GLY A 30 -1.84 0.80 -6.80
C GLY A 30 -1.06 0.89 -8.11
N GLY A 31 -1.78 0.72 -9.21
CA GLY A 31 -1.23 0.97 -10.53
C GLY A 31 -2.22 1.70 -11.43
N ARG A 32 -1.70 2.50 -12.34
CA ARG A 32 -2.46 3.25 -13.36
C ARG A 32 -1.65 3.34 -14.65
N MET A 33 -2.28 3.03 -15.79
CA MET A 33 -1.69 3.18 -17.13
C MET A 33 -0.25 2.64 -17.24
N ARG A 34 -0.03 1.40 -16.75
CA ARG A 34 1.27 0.69 -16.70
C ARG A 34 2.33 1.26 -15.74
N GLN A 35 1.97 2.21 -14.90
CA GLN A 35 2.84 2.68 -13.84
C GLN A 35 2.34 2.17 -12.50
N LEU A 36 3.27 1.90 -11.58
CA LEU A 36 2.93 1.77 -10.16
C LEU A 36 2.89 3.15 -9.53
N GLN A 37 1.94 3.34 -8.64
CA GLN A 37 1.71 4.60 -7.94
C GLN A 37 1.72 4.33 -6.43
N ILE A 38 2.54 5.10 -5.71
CA ILE A 38 2.57 5.14 -4.26
C ILE A 38 2.13 6.52 -3.82
N GLN A 39 1.10 6.55 -2.99
CA GLN A 39 0.72 7.78 -2.31
C GLN A 39 1.45 7.84 -0.97
N LEU A 40 2.09 8.98 -0.67
CA LEU A 40 2.77 9.23 0.61
C LEU A 40 2.64 10.71 0.99
N PHE A 41 2.08 10.98 2.17
CA PHE A 41 1.80 12.33 2.70
C PHE A 41 0.98 13.21 1.75
N GLY A 42 0.00 12.63 1.06
CA GLY A 42 -0.79 13.38 0.08
C GLY A 42 -0.08 13.61 -1.26
N ARG A 43 1.09 12.98 -1.50
CA ARG A 43 1.85 13.09 -2.75
C ARG A 43 1.92 11.78 -3.50
N SER A 44 1.97 11.87 -4.82
CA SER A 44 2.13 10.73 -5.70
C SER A 44 3.59 10.50 -6.08
N TRP A 45 4.03 9.25 -5.97
CA TRP A 45 5.32 8.76 -6.46
C TRP A 45 5.04 7.67 -7.48
N VAL A 46 5.63 7.79 -8.67
CA VAL A 46 5.35 6.88 -9.79
C VAL A 46 6.63 6.19 -10.28
N THR A 47 6.48 4.96 -10.77
CA THR A 47 7.54 4.21 -11.46
C THR A 47 6.95 3.42 -12.63
N GLU A 48 7.76 3.18 -13.65
CA GLU A 48 7.41 2.36 -14.81
C GLU A 48 7.51 0.85 -14.56
N ASP A 49 7.85 0.43 -13.33
CA ASP A 49 7.71 -0.98 -12.94
C ASP A 49 6.25 -1.44 -13.07
N THR A 50 6.06 -2.75 -13.23
CA THR A 50 4.74 -3.38 -13.28
C THR A 50 4.71 -4.65 -12.46
N LEU A 51 3.53 -4.97 -11.92
CA LEU A 51 3.26 -6.29 -11.35
C LEU A 51 2.57 -7.13 -12.42
N THR A 52 3.21 -8.22 -12.84
CA THR A 52 2.69 -9.10 -13.88
C THR A 52 1.45 -9.83 -13.39
N VAL A 53 0.47 -9.96 -14.28
CA VAL A 53 -0.78 -10.64 -13.98
C VAL A 53 -0.54 -12.14 -13.89
N GLY A 54 -1.21 -12.82 -12.95
CA GLY A 54 -1.08 -14.25 -12.73
C GLY A 54 0.05 -14.65 -11.77
N HIS A 55 0.89 -13.71 -11.34
CA HIS A 55 2.01 -13.98 -10.45
C HIS A 55 1.87 -13.27 -9.09
N TRP A 56 2.42 -13.91 -8.06
CA TRP A 56 2.61 -13.30 -6.75
C TRP A 56 3.86 -12.44 -6.76
N HIS A 57 3.73 -11.19 -6.32
CA HIS A 57 4.85 -10.27 -6.11
C HIS A 57 4.96 -9.89 -4.64
N SER A 58 6.18 -9.87 -4.11
CA SER A 58 6.48 -9.25 -2.82
C SER A 58 6.75 -7.76 -3.03
N VAL A 59 6.01 -6.89 -2.33
CA VAL A 59 6.14 -5.44 -2.45
C VAL A 59 6.35 -4.83 -1.07
N CYS A 60 7.41 -4.04 -0.91
CA CYS A 60 7.71 -3.27 0.29
C CYS A 60 8.02 -1.81 -0.07
N PHE A 61 7.60 -0.88 0.78
CA PHE A 61 7.98 0.53 0.70
C PHE A 61 8.63 0.94 2.01
N THR A 62 9.63 1.80 1.95
CA THR A 62 10.27 2.35 3.15
C THR A 62 10.49 3.84 2.96
N TRP A 63 10.16 4.60 3.99
CA TRP A 63 10.39 6.04 4.04
C TRP A 63 11.16 6.39 5.31
N SER A 64 12.17 7.23 5.18
CA SER A 64 12.91 7.79 6.31
C SER A 64 12.90 9.30 6.22
N CYS A 65 12.53 9.98 7.30
CA CYS A 65 12.62 11.44 7.36
C CYS A 65 14.05 11.94 7.36
N VAL A 66 14.98 11.12 7.86
CA VAL A 66 16.40 11.48 7.96
C VAL A 66 17.00 11.60 6.57
N THR A 67 16.65 10.68 5.66
CA THR A 67 17.17 10.68 4.29
C THR A 67 16.24 11.35 3.30
N GLY A 68 14.94 11.44 3.59
CA GLY A 68 13.92 11.91 2.66
C GLY A 68 13.74 10.97 1.45
N GLN A 69 14.16 9.71 1.58
CA GLN A 69 14.15 8.74 0.48
C GLN A 69 12.99 7.77 0.61
N LEU A 70 12.25 7.59 -0.49
CA LEU A 70 11.27 6.53 -0.66
C LEU A 70 11.89 5.38 -1.45
N MET A 71 12.09 4.24 -0.80
CA MET A 71 12.53 3.02 -1.47
C MET A 71 11.34 2.12 -1.75
N LEU A 72 11.30 1.58 -2.96
CA LEU A 72 10.41 0.51 -3.40
C LEU A 72 11.23 -0.77 -3.55
N VAL A 73 10.75 -1.88 -3.00
CA VAL A 73 11.34 -3.21 -3.20
C VAL A 73 10.29 -4.14 -3.79
N ILE A 74 10.52 -4.63 -5.02
CA ILE A 74 9.68 -5.61 -5.71
C ILE A 74 10.49 -6.87 -5.97
N ASP A 75 10.06 -8.00 -5.42
CA ASP A 75 10.73 -9.31 -5.57
C ASP A 75 12.24 -9.24 -5.33
N SER A 76 12.64 -8.52 -4.28
CA SER A 76 14.04 -8.26 -3.89
C SER A 76 14.81 -7.26 -4.74
N ARG A 77 14.22 -6.69 -5.81
CA ARG A 77 14.80 -5.56 -6.55
C ARG A 77 14.44 -4.25 -5.85
N ALA A 78 15.44 -3.50 -5.42
CA ALA A 78 15.26 -2.21 -4.76
C ALA A 78 15.42 -1.05 -5.74
N SER A 79 14.56 -0.04 -5.63
CA SER A 79 14.60 1.18 -6.44
C SER A 79 14.24 2.39 -5.57
N GLU A 80 15.06 3.42 -5.64
CA GLU A 80 14.74 4.72 -5.05
C GLU A 80 13.77 5.44 -5.98
N LEU A 81 12.61 5.82 -5.44
CA LEU A 81 11.62 6.55 -6.21
C LEU A 81 11.93 8.03 -6.21
N ARG A 82 11.59 8.70 -7.31
CA ARG A 82 11.71 10.15 -7.45
C ARG A 82 10.32 10.77 -7.33
N LYS A 83 10.25 11.94 -6.73
CA LYS A 83 9.00 12.73 -6.67
C LYS A 83 8.53 12.99 -8.10
N ASP A 84 7.23 12.88 -8.35
CA ASP A 84 6.67 13.31 -9.62
C ASP A 84 6.96 14.82 -9.80
N SER A 85 7.72 15.15 -10.84
CA SER A 85 8.18 16.51 -11.13
C SER A 85 7.05 17.46 -11.51
N GLY A 86 5.84 16.95 -11.75
CA GLY A 86 4.64 17.73 -12.07
C GLY A 86 3.91 18.35 -10.86
N GLN A 87 4.22 17.93 -9.61
CA GLN A 87 3.54 18.45 -8.41
C GLN A 87 4.43 19.44 -7.65
N GLN A 88 4.31 20.74 -7.95
CA GLN A 88 4.81 21.81 -7.07
C GLN A 88 3.92 21.90 -5.82
N VAL A 89 4.14 21.01 -4.86
CA VAL A 89 3.57 21.14 -3.51
C VAL A 89 4.72 21.41 -2.55
N GLN A 90 4.61 22.50 -1.77
CA GLN A 90 5.61 22.88 -0.76
C GLN A 90 5.95 21.68 0.12
N ASP A 91 7.24 21.36 0.24
CA ASP A 91 7.75 20.28 1.11
C ASP A 91 7.28 20.55 2.53
N SER A 92 6.25 19.82 2.97
CA SER A 92 5.64 20.03 4.29
C SER A 92 6.55 19.58 5.43
N GLY A 93 7.74 19.06 5.12
CA GLY A 93 8.62 18.43 6.11
C GLY A 93 7.96 17.22 6.81
N ALA A 94 6.88 16.67 6.24
CA ALA A 94 6.11 15.62 6.87
C ALA A 94 6.97 14.38 7.10
N CYS A 95 7.07 14.00 8.37
CA CYS A 95 7.91 12.91 8.84
C CYS A 95 7.09 11.72 9.37
N GLY A 96 5.76 11.84 9.40
CA GLY A 96 4.89 10.79 9.90
C GLY A 96 3.54 10.84 9.23
N LEU A 97 2.88 9.69 9.19
CA LEU A 97 1.48 9.59 8.83
C LEU A 97 0.65 10.05 10.04
N ALA A 98 -0.37 10.86 9.83
CA ALA A 98 -1.31 11.21 10.88
C ALA A 98 -2.01 9.94 11.38
N GLY A 99 -2.08 9.73 12.70
CA GLY A 99 -2.80 8.62 13.30
C GLY A 99 -4.30 8.88 13.40
N GLY A 100 -5.12 7.82 13.34
CA GLY A 100 -6.58 7.91 13.47
C GLY A 100 -7.35 7.99 12.14
N GLY A 101 -6.68 7.70 11.03
CA GLY A 101 -7.30 7.58 9.71
C GLY A 101 -7.95 6.21 9.48
N SER A 102 -8.36 5.96 8.24
CA SER A 102 -8.99 4.70 7.84
C SER A 102 -8.20 4.01 6.73
N LEU A 103 -8.10 2.69 6.82
CA LEU A 103 -7.33 1.84 5.91
C LEU A 103 -8.23 0.79 5.26
N THR A 104 -8.18 0.68 3.94
CA THR A 104 -8.81 -0.40 3.17
C THR A 104 -7.78 -1.18 2.37
N LEU A 105 -8.04 -2.47 2.18
CA LEU A 105 -7.27 -3.34 1.30
C LEU A 105 -8.10 -3.70 0.07
N GLY A 106 -7.44 -3.82 -1.08
CA GLY A 106 -8.03 -4.18 -2.36
C GLY A 106 -8.91 -3.11 -2.99
N ALA A 107 -9.06 -1.94 -2.36
CA ALA A 107 -9.89 -0.87 -2.87
C ALA A 107 -9.51 0.49 -2.28
N ALA A 108 -9.81 1.55 -3.02
CA ALA A 108 -9.91 2.89 -2.48
C ALA A 108 -11.26 3.09 -1.77
N HIS A 109 -11.33 4.05 -0.87
CA HIS A 109 -12.55 4.36 -0.14
C HIS A 109 -12.71 5.87 0.06
N TYR A 110 -13.93 6.27 0.33
CA TYR A 110 -14.31 7.63 0.70
C TYR A 110 -15.41 7.58 1.76
N TYR A 111 -15.84 8.75 2.23
CA TYR A 111 -16.93 8.85 3.21
C TYR A 111 -18.12 9.61 2.63
N LEU A 112 -19.31 9.06 2.83
CA LEU A 112 -20.58 9.75 2.62
C LEU A 112 -21.22 9.99 3.99
N GLY A 113 -21.07 11.21 4.53
CA GLY A 113 -21.32 11.46 5.95
C GLY A 113 -20.31 10.68 6.80
N ASP A 114 -20.77 9.86 7.74
CA ASP A 114 -19.92 9.00 8.58
C ASP A 114 -19.82 7.55 8.10
N LYS A 115 -20.41 7.24 6.95
CA LYS A 115 -20.34 5.91 6.37
C LYS A 115 -19.14 5.81 5.42
N LEU A 116 -18.28 4.82 5.67
CA LEU A 116 -17.23 4.44 4.74
C LEU A 116 -17.84 3.73 3.54
N GLU A 117 -17.54 4.23 2.34
CA GLU A 117 -17.95 3.65 1.07
C GLU A 117 -16.70 3.27 0.26
N VAL A 118 -16.79 2.14 -0.44
CA VAL A 118 -15.70 1.64 -1.27
C VAL A 118 -15.89 2.17 -2.69
N GLU A 119 -14.82 2.68 -3.30
CA GLU A 119 -14.87 3.10 -4.69
C GLU A 119 -15.08 1.91 -5.64
N SER A 120 -15.74 2.15 -6.76
CA SER A 120 -15.93 1.14 -7.81
C SER A 120 -14.99 1.42 -9.00
N GLY A 121 -14.54 0.36 -9.67
CA GLY A 121 -13.80 0.46 -10.94
C GLY A 121 -12.28 0.45 -10.82
N THR A 122 -11.73 0.63 -9.62
CA THR A 122 -10.27 0.56 -9.36
C THR A 122 -9.91 -0.48 -8.29
N ASN A 123 -10.83 -1.41 -8.00
CA ASN A 123 -10.59 -2.45 -7.00
C ASN A 123 -9.60 -3.49 -7.53
N LEU A 124 -8.73 -3.97 -6.66
CA LEU A 124 -7.84 -5.09 -6.98
C LEU A 124 -8.68 -6.35 -7.21
N GLN A 125 -8.66 -6.81 -8.44
CA GLN A 125 -9.15 -8.12 -8.82
C GLN A 125 -7.99 -9.11 -8.67
N GLY A 126 -7.94 -9.79 -7.53
CA GLY A 126 -6.89 -10.74 -7.17
C GLY A 126 -6.75 -10.92 -5.67
N HIS A 127 -5.53 -11.13 -5.20
CA HIS A 127 -5.27 -11.52 -3.81
C HIS A 127 -4.19 -10.65 -3.15
N LEU A 128 -4.37 -10.43 -1.85
CA LEU A 128 -3.41 -9.75 -0.97
C LEU A 128 -3.15 -10.63 0.24
N THR A 129 -1.88 -10.70 0.64
CA THR A 129 -1.51 -11.35 1.89
C THR A 129 -0.32 -10.66 2.55
N MET A 130 -0.09 -10.94 3.83
CA MET A 130 1.07 -10.48 4.59
C MET A 130 1.22 -8.94 4.59
N PHE A 131 0.10 -8.22 4.65
CA PHE A 131 0.10 -6.76 4.81
C PHE A 131 0.51 -6.41 6.24
N ARG A 132 1.65 -5.72 6.35
CA ARG A 132 2.36 -5.46 7.61
C ARG A 132 2.97 -4.08 7.55
N VAL A 133 2.93 -3.35 8.65
CA VAL A 133 3.48 -2.00 8.77
C VAL A 133 4.36 -1.91 10.00
N TRP A 134 5.51 -1.26 9.84
CA TRP A 134 6.49 -1.02 10.89
C TRP A 134 6.59 0.47 11.25
N SER A 135 6.88 0.76 12.51
CA SER A 135 7.09 2.11 13.05
C SER A 135 8.38 2.77 12.55
N ARG A 136 9.29 1.99 11.94
CA ARG A 136 10.55 2.46 11.36
C ARG A 136 10.75 1.93 9.94
N ALA A 137 11.56 2.65 9.17
CA ALA A 137 12.11 2.13 7.93
C ALA A 137 12.98 0.89 8.21
N ARG A 138 12.77 -0.16 7.42
CA ARG A 138 13.65 -1.33 7.37
C ARG A 138 14.61 -1.17 6.20
N SER A 139 15.85 -1.58 6.35
CA SER A 139 16.80 -1.64 5.24
C SER A 139 16.41 -2.71 4.22
N VAL A 140 16.95 -2.61 2.99
CA VAL A 140 16.78 -3.66 1.96
C VAL A 140 17.25 -5.02 2.49
N HIS A 141 18.34 -5.05 3.26
CA HIS A 141 18.85 -6.27 3.88
C HIS A 141 17.85 -6.86 4.87
N GLU A 142 17.30 -6.05 5.78
CA GLU A 142 16.28 -6.52 6.73
C GLU A 142 14.99 -6.99 6.03
N ILE A 143 14.59 -6.36 4.93
CA ILE A 143 13.45 -6.81 4.14
C ILE A 143 13.71 -8.22 3.56
N ALA A 144 14.94 -8.48 3.11
CA ALA A 144 15.33 -9.75 2.52
C ALA A 144 15.51 -10.86 3.57
N THR A 145 16.00 -10.56 4.77
CA THR A 145 16.34 -11.57 5.78
C THR A 145 15.26 -11.78 6.84
N ASN A 146 14.52 -10.73 7.23
CA ASN A 146 13.50 -10.79 8.27
C ASN A 146 12.11 -11.02 7.66
N THR A 147 11.96 -12.11 6.90
CA THR A 147 10.72 -12.46 6.20
C THR A 147 9.60 -12.91 7.16
N CYS A 148 9.99 -13.57 8.26
CA CYS A 148 9.10 -14.14 9.28
C CYS A 148 8.77 -13.19 10.44
N THR A 149 9.09 -11.91 10.36
CA THR A 149 8.72 -10.92 11.38
C THR A 149 7.38 -10.25 11.05
N ASP A 150 6.57 -9.98 12.07
CA ASP A 150 5.33 -9.22 11.92
C ASP A 150 5.55 -7.71 12.12
N GLY A 151 4.58 -6.90 11.71
CA GLY A 151 4.58 -5.46 11.95
C GLY A 151 4.32 -5.10 13.42
N ASP A 152 4.83 -3.96 13.86
CA ASP A 152 4.53 -3.40 15.18
C ASP A 152 3.36 -2.38 15.14
N ILE A 153 3.07 -1.79 13.99
CA ILE A 153 1.91 -0.90 13.77
C ILE A 153 0.71 -1.68 13.25
N ILE A 154 0.89 -2.44 12.16
CA ILE A 154 -0.15 -3.30 11.60
C ILE A 154 0.41 -4.70 11.44
N LYS A 155 -0.30 -5.65 12.04
CA LYS A 155 -0.03 -7.10 12.00
C LYS A 155 -0.92 -7.78 10.98
N TRP A 156 -0.43 -8.83 10.32
CA TRP A 156 -1.27 -9.64 9.42
C TRP A 156 -2.08 -10.67 10.22
N HIS A 157 -3.07 -10.19 10.96
CA HIS A 157 -3.87 -11.01 11.87
C HIS A 157 -5.36 -10.64 11.79
N GLY A 158 -6.26 -11.63 11.80
CA GLY A 158 -7.70 -11.42 11.58
C GLY A 158 -8.38 -10.46 12.56
N ARG A 159 -7.85 -10.29 13.77
CA ARG A 159 -8.37 -9.33 14.77
C ARG A 159 -8.06 -7.85 14.44
N VAL A 160 -7.15 -7.59 13.50
CA VAL A 160 -6.80 -6.23 13.07
C VAL A 160 -7.76 -5.73 11.98
N TRP A 161 -8.44 -6.63 11.29
CA TRP A 161 -9.24 -6.30 10.11
C TRP A 161 -10.72 -6.47 10.36
N LEU A 162 -11.50 -5.42 10.07
CA LEU A 162 -12.95 -5.52 9.97
C LEU A 162 -13.30 -6.20 8.65
N MET A 163 -13.62 -7.48 8.72
CA MET A 163 -14.04 -8.22 7.54
C MET A 163 -15.54 -8.05 7.33
N GLY A 164 -15.93 -7.58 6.14
CA GLY A 164 -17.33 -7.37 5.79
C GLY A 164 -18.16 -8.64 6.05
N SER A 165 -19.33 -8.46 6.66
CA SER A 165 -20.10 -9.48 7.39
C SER A 165 -20.74 -10.60 6.55
N SER A 166 -20.37 -10.85 5.29
CA SER A 166 -20.92 -12.00 4.55
C SER A 166 -20.18 -12.53 3.32
N HIS A 167 -19.10 -11.90 2.80
CA HIS A 167 -18.54 -12.34 1.50
C HIS A 167 -17.01 -12.35 1.36
N CYS A 168 -16.24 -11.96 2.38
CA CYS A 168 -14.78 -11.95 2.32
C CYS A 168 -14.19 -12.81 3.44
N THR A 169 -14.35 -14.12 3.35
CA THR A 169 -13.61 -15.05 4.22
C THR A 169 -12.17 -15.15 3.69
N PRO A 170 -11.14 -14.90 4.53
CA PRO A 170 -9.76 -15.17 4.15
C PRO A 170 -9.62 -16.61 3.73
N VAL A 171 -8.96 -16.82 2.59
CA VAL A 171 -8.56 -18.16 2.17
C VAL A 171 -7.23 -18.45 2.84
N VAL A 172 -7.13 -19.59 3.52
CA VAL A 172 -5.85 -20.07 4.06
C VAL A 172 -5.01 -20.54 2.88
N ASP A 173 -3.81 -19.99 2.77
CA ASP A 173 -2.82 -20.50 1.84
C ASP A 173 -2.22 -21.77 2.44
N HIS A 174 -2.43 -22.92 1.80
CA HIS A 174 -1.94 -24.23 2.26
C HIS A 174 -0.51 -24.53 1.77
N THR A 175 0.22 -23.52 1.29
CA THR A 175 1.62 -23.69 0.90
C THR A 175 2.54 -23.58 2.12
N ASP A 176 2.73 -24.73 2.78
CA ASP A 176 3.90 -25.04 3.62
C ASP A 176 5.09 -25.49 2.75
#